data_AF-A0A1X7T7M7-F1
#
_entry.id   AF-A0A1X7T7M7-F1
#
_cell.length_a   1.000
_cell.length_b   1.000
_cell.length_c   1.000
_cell.angle_alpha   90.00
_cell.angle_beta   90.00
_cell.angle_gamma   90.00
#
_symmetry.space_group_name_H-M   'P 1'
#
loop_
_entity.id
_entity.type
_entity.pdbx_description
1 polymer ?
#
loop_
_entity_poly.entity_id
_entity_poly.type
_entity_poly.pdbx_seq_one_letter_code
_entity_poly.pdbx_strand_id
1 'polypeptide(L)'
;NHVKAIRWYDDGVQLTSPSLIQCQEVVSLLTYKHTNIVIIKSSPDVVCDLLPVLLQNEKVKYLKIQNTQLTQDCISSLCNLLANNKSLVDLYLTNCSIDDKAVADITDVLQTHNNTILGLTFLHNPRITSISAQSFSELIIKNFTLNELQVRGTSISSDGILLILQSLTIIIKI
;
A
#
# COMPACT_ATOMS: atom_id res chain seq x y z
N ASN A 1 22.71 0.51 -20.35
CA ASN A 1 22.33 1.37 -19.20
C ASN A 1 21.94 0.50 -18.01
N HIS A 2 22.88 0.25 -17.09
CA HIS A 2 22.58 -0.47 -15.85
C HIS A 2 21.84 0.46 -14.90
N VAL A 3 20.54 0.22 -14.69
CA VAL A 3 19.80 0.90 -13.62
C VAL A 3 20.42 0.46 -12.30
N LYS A 4 20.85 1.41 -11.46
CA LYS A 4 21.35 1.08 -10.11
C LYS A 4 20.22 0.42 -9.32
N ALA A 5 20.52 -0.70 -8.67
CA ALA A 5 19.55 -1.41 -7.85
C ALA A 5 19.08 -0.57 -6.66
N ILE A 6 19.98 0.20 -6.04
CA ILE A 6 19.65 1.11 -4.94
C ILE A 6 19.91 2.56 -5.35
N ARG A 7 18.97 3.44 -5.05
CA ARG A 7 19.11 4.89 -5.21
C ARG A 7 18.61 5.58 -3.94
N TRP A 8 19.52 6.27 -3.28
CA TRP A 8 19.22 7.12 -2.13
C TRP A 8 18.81 8.52 -2.56
N TYR A 9 17.94 9.11 -1.76
CA TYR A 9 17.50 10.51 -1.78
C TYR A 9 17.62 11.06 -0.35
N ASP A 10 17.53 12.38 -0.19
CA ASP A 10 17.69 13.02 1.11
C ASP A 10 16.68 12.53 2.15
N ASP A 11 15.48 12.15 1.70
CA ASP A 11 14.35 11.74 2.54
C ASP A 11 13.89 10.30 2.26
N GLY A 12 14.66 9.51 1.50
CA GLY A 12 14.16 8.21 1.09
C GLY A 12 15.12 7.34 0.30
N VAL A 13 14.62 6.17 -0.06
CA VAL A 13 15.37 5.18 -0.85
C VAL A 13 14.46 4.45 -1.82
N GLN A 14 14.96 4.25 -3.03
CA GLN A 14 14.37 3.40 -4.05
C GLN A 14 15.21 2.15 -4.23
N LEU A 15 14.57 0.99 -4.12
CA LEU A 15 15.10 -0.33 -4.41
C LEU A 15 14.47 -0.85 -5.70
N THR A 16 15.29 -1.22 -6.69
CA THR A 16 14.86 -1.73 -8.00
C THR A 16 15.52 -3.08 -8.24
N SER A 17 14.73 -4.15 -8.14
CA SER A 17 15.22 -5.53 -8.22
C SER A 17 16.46 -5.77 -7.32
N PRO A 18 16.42 -5.39 -6.02
CA PRO A 18 17.56 -5.53 -5.13
C PRO A 18 17.84 -7.01 -4.84
N SER A 19 19.11 -7.33 -4.55
CA SER A 19 19.46 -8.59 -3.91
C SER A 19 19.20 -8.53 -2.39
N LEU A 20 19.16 -9.69 -1.72
CA LEU A 20 19.02 -9.75 -0.26
C LEU A 20 20.12 -8.96 0.47
N ILE A 21 21.36 -9.01 -0.04
CA ILE A 21 22.50 -8.27 0.53
C ILE A 21 22.24 -6.76 0.43
N GLN A 22 21.71 -6.29 -0.70
CA GLN A 22 21.38 -4.87 -0.88
C GLN A 22 20.21 -4.45 0.02
N CYS A 23 19.25 -5.33 0.26
CA CYS A 23 18.18 -5.08 1.23
C CYS A 23 18.74 -4.92 2.65
N GLN A 24 19.66 -5.80 3.07
CA GLN A 24 20.32 -5.74 4.37
C GLN A 24 21.15 -4.45 4.52
N GLU A 25 21.89 -4.08 3.48
CA GLU A 25 22.63 -2.82 3.44
C GLU A 25 21.69 -1.62 3.65
N VAL A 26 20.60 -1.55 2.86
CA VAL A 26 19.60 -0.47 3.01
C VAL A 26 19.05 -0.42 4.42
N VAL A 27 18.62 -1.55 4.96
CA VAL A 27 18.07 -1.66 6.32
C VAL A 27 19.05 -1.10 7.37
N SER A 28 20.34 -1.41 7.26
CA SER A 28 21.36 -0.91 8.18
C SER A 28 21.66 0.59 8.06
N LEU A 29 21.30 1.20 6.93
CA LEU A 29 21.52 2.62 6.64
C LEU A 29 20.25 3.47 6.80
N LEU A 30 19.09 2.86 7.07
CA LEU A 30 17.87 3.61 7.31
C LEU A 30 18.01 4.46 8.59
N THR A 31 17.54 5.70 8.53
CA THR A 31 17.56 6.65 9.63
C THR A 31 16.22 7.35 9.73
N TYR A 32 16.03 8.21 10.73
CA TYR A 32 14.81 8.98 10.90
C TYR A 32 14.48 9.93 9.74
N LYS A 33 15.46 10.24 8.88
CA LYS A 33 15.26 11.10 7.70
C LYS A 33 14.57 10.39 6.55
N HIS A 34 14.70 9.06 6.47
CA HIS A 34 14.21 8.29 5.34
C HIS A 34 12.73 7.93 5.54
N THR A 35 11.85 8.84 5.17
CA THR A 35 10.40 8.71 5.29
C THR A 35 9.75 8.14 4.03
N ASN A 36 10.44 8.17 2.88
CA ASN A 36 9.96 7.72 1.59
C ASN A 36 10.65 6.43 1.12
N ILE A 37 9.90 5.33 1.00
CA ILE A 37 10.44 4.04 0.57
C ILE A 37 9.74 3.58 -0.72
N VAL A 38 10.52 3.27 -1.75
CA VAL A 38 10.01 2.78 -3.03
C VAL A 38 10.66 1.45 -3.38
N ILE A 39 9.85 0.40 -3.59
CA ILE A 39 10.31 -0.93 -4.00
C ILE A 39 9.74 -1.25 -5.38
N ILE A 40 10.61 -1.57 -6.33
CA ILE A 40 10.25 -1.76 -7.75
C ILE A 40 10.80 -3.10 -8.24
N LYS A 41 9.98 -3.86 -8.99
CA LYS A 41 10.40 -5.09 -9.70
C LYS A 41 11.18 -6.07 -8.79
N SER A 42 10.71 -6.25 -7.57
CA SER A 42 11.34 -7.13 -6.58
C SER A 42 10.67 -8.51 -6.58
N SER A 43 11.27 -9.51 -5.93
CA SER A 43 10.56 -10.75 -5.64
C SER A 43 9.53 -10.52 -4.52
N PRO A 44 8.47 -11.34 -4.46
CA PRO A 44 7.53 -11.31 -3.33
C PRO A 44 8.26 -11.45 -2.00
N ASP A 45 9.15 -12.45 -1.89
CA ASP A 45 9.89 -12.75 -0.66
C ASP A 45 10.68 -11.55 -0.13
N VAL A 46 11.39 -10.84 -1.01
CA VAL A 46 12.14 -9.63 -0.64
C VAL A 46 11.22 -8.55 -0.07
N VAL A 47 10.02 -8.37 -0.64
CA VAL A 47 9.06 -7.40 -0.11
C VAL A 47 8.54 -7.85 1.25
N CYS A 48 8.16 -9.13 1.38
CA CYS A 48 7.63 -9.65 2.62
C CYS A 48 8.64 -9.59 3.77
N ASP A 49 9.94 -9.81 3.47
CA ASP A 49 11.03 -9.70 4.43
C ASP A 49 11.31 -8.24 4.84
N LEU A 50 11.16 -7.29 3.90
CA LEU A 50 11.38 -5.87 4.17
C LEU A 50 10.22 -5.24 4.94
N LEU A 51 8.97 -5.67 4.71
CA LEU A 51 7.78 -5.06 5.30
C LEU A 51 7.85 -4.90 6.82
N PRO A 52 8.21 -5.92 7.63
CA PRO A 52 8.33 -5.78 9.08
C PRO A 52 9.32 -4.69 9.47
N VAL A 53 10.49 -4.65 8.84
CA VAL A 53 11.53 -3.66 9.15
C VAL A 53 11.07 -2.24 8.79
N LEU A 54 10.45 -2.09 7.62
CA LEU A 54 9.99 -0.78 7.14
C LEU A 54 8.79 -0.25 7.93
N LEU A 55 7.85 -1.11 8.32
CA LEU A 55 6.63 -0.69 9.02
C LEU A 55 6.77 -0.67 10.55
N GLN A 56 7.78 -1.33 11.12
CA GLN A 56 8.18 -1.08 12.51
C GLN A 56 9.03 0.18 12.63
N ASN A 57 9.64 0.65 11.54
CA ASN A 57 10.28 1.95 11.50
C ASN A 57 9.21 3.04 11.52
N GLU A 58 8.93 3.58 12.70
CA GLU A 58 7.92 4.62 12.97
C GLU A 58 8.16 5.96 12.26
N LYS A 59 9.15 6.04 11.36
CA LYS A 59 9.48 7.24 10.58
C LYS A 59 9.05 7.11 9.13
N VAL A 60 8.83 5.90 8.62
CA VAL A 60 8.33 5.70 7.24
C VAL A 60 6.93 6.29 7.13
N LYS A 61 6.77 7.24 6.20
CA LYS A 61 5.51 7.95 5.92
C LYS A 61 4.90 7.50 4.60
N TYR A 62 5.73 7.18 3.62
CA TYR A 62 5.32 6.81 2.28
C TYR A 62 5.94 5.48 1.89
N LEU A 63 5.10 4.51 1.54
CA LEU A 63 5.53 3.22 1.02
C LEU A 63 4.91 2.97 -0.35
N LYS A 64 5.76 2.82 -1.36
CA LYS A 64 5.35 2.44 -2.70
C LYS A 64 5.96 1.11 -3.10
N ILE A 65 5.11 0.15 -3.46
CA ILE A 65 5.51 -1.12 -4.06
C ILE A 65 4.98 -1.12 -5.49
N GLN A 66 5.86 -1.41 -6.44
CA GLN A 66 5.55 -1.36 -7.87
C GLN A 66 6.08 -2.58 -8.61
N ASN A 67 5.28 -3.12 -9.53
CA ASN A 67 5.67 -4.22 -10.42
C ASN A 67 6.22 -5.44 -9.65
N THR A 68 5.67 -5.73 -8.47
CA THR A 68 6.09 -6.83 -7.60
C THR A 68 4.85 -7.60 -7.19
N GLN A 69 4.77 -8.89 -7.53
CA GLN A 69 3.62 -9.70 -7.19
C GLN A 69 3.59 -9.93 -5.68
N LEU A 70 2.53 -9.50 -5.00
CA LEU A 70 2.36 -9.79 -3.58
C LEU A 70 1.53 -11.06 -3.43
N THR A 71 2.08 -12.03 -2.72
CA THR A 71 1.33 -13.25 -2.36
C THR A 71 0.30 -12.91 -1.29
N GLN A 72 -0.70 -13.77 -1.12
CA GLN A 72 -1.70 -13.60 -0.08
C GLN A 72 -1.07 -13.57 1.33
N ASP A 73 -0.02 -14.35 1.58
CA ASP A 73 0.71 -14.33 2.86
C ASP A 73 1.39 -12.98 3.10
N CYS A 74 1.95 -12.37 2.04
CA CYS A 74 2.53 -11.04 2.10
C CYS A 74 1.47 -9.98 2.44
N ILE A 75 0.27 -10.09 1.86
CA ILE A 75 -0.87 -9.21 2.16
C ILE A 75 -1.32 -9.39 3.60
N SER A 76 -1.45 -10.61 4.09
CA SER A 76 -1.80 -10.89 5.49
C SER A 76 -0.77 -10.28 6.46
N SER A 77 0.53 -10.41 6.15
CA SER A 77 1.61 -9.78 6.92
C SER A 77 1.51 -8.25 6.90
N LEU A 78 1.28 -7.67 5.72
CA LEU A 78 1.05 -6.22 5.56
C LEU A 78 -0.11 -5.76 6.44
N CYS A 79 -1.26 -6.45 6.41
CA CYS A 79 -2.41 -6.09 7.24
C CYS A 79 -2.08 -6.12 8.73
N ASN A 80 -1.41 -7.18 9.22
CA ASN A 80 -1.01 -7.28 10.62
C ASN A 80 -0.09 -6.12 11.06
N LEU A 81 0.83 -5.69 10.17
CA LEU A 81 1.71 -4.56 10.44
C LEU A 81 0.94 -3.23 10.42
N LEU A 82 0.02 -3.05 9.46
CA LEU A 82 -0.80 -1.84 9.36
C LEU A 82 -1.72 -1.65 10.58
N ALA A 83 -2.23 -2.73 11.18
CA ALA A 83 -3.11 -2.63 12.35
C ALA A 83 -2.50 -1.79 13.49
N ASN A 84 -1.18 -1.88 13.68
CA ASN A 84 -0.47 -1.21 14.77
C ASN A 84 0.43 -0.06 14.29
N ASN A 85 0.66 0.07 12.98
CA ASN A 85 1.52 1.12 12.45
C ASN A 85 0.85 2.50 12.63
N LYS A 86 1.58 3.43 13.28
CA LYS A 86 1.15 4.82 13.53
C LYS A 86 1.96 5.86 12.75
N SER A 87 2.71 5.42 11.75
CA SER A 87 3.63 6.28 11.01
C SER A 87 3.28 6.43 9.55
N LEU A 88 2.89 5.35 8.87
CA LEU A 88 2.60 5.30 7.45
C LEU A 88 1.32 6.09 7.15
N VAL A 89 1.47 7.05 6.24
CA VAL A 89 0.43 7.98 5.80
C VAL A 89 -0.08 7.57 4.42
N ASP A 90 0.81 7.11 3.54
CA ASP A 90 0.45 6.77 2.17
C ASP A 90 0.99 5.40 1.74
N LEU A 91 0.08 4.59 1.21
CA LEU A 91 0.37 3.25 0.68
C LEU A 91 0.01 3.17 -0.81
N TYR A 92 1.03 2.89 -1.63
CA TYR A 92 0.88 2.71 -3.08
C TYR A 92 1.22 1.28 -3.49
N LEU A 93 0.24 0.58 -4.07
CA LEU A 93 0.39 -0.77 -4.61
C LEU A 93 0.11 -0.74 -6.12
N THR A 94 1.17 -0.63 -6.92
CA THR A 94 1.06 -0.45 -8.38
C THR A 94 1.48 -1.71 -9.14
N ASN A 95 0.55 -2.32 -9.88
CA ASN A 95 0.80 -3.56 -10.63
C ASN A 95 1.43 -4.63 -9.72
N CYS A 96 0.76 -4.88 -8.59
CA CYS A 96 1.21 -5.76 -7.52
C CYS A 96 0.44 -7.08 -7.47
N SER A 97 -0.35 -7.37 -8.51
CA SER A 97 -1.24 -8.55 -8.54
C SER A 97 -2.30 -8.56 -7.44
N ILE A 98 -2.71 -7.38 -6.99
CA ILE A 98 -3.79 -7.23 -5.99
C ILE A 98 -5.12 -7.66 -6.61
N ASP A 99 -5.86 -8.50 -5.89
CA ASP A 99 -7.21 -8.95 -6.23
C ASP A 99 -8.24 -8.47 -5.20
N ASP A 100 -9.51 -8.81 -5.42
CA ASP A 100 -10.61 -8.39 -4.56
C ASP A 100 -10.48 -8.89 -3.12
N LYS A 101 -9.88 -10.07 -2.90
CA LYS A 101 -9.66 -10.59 -1.55
C LYS A 101 -8.62 -9.74 -0.81
N ALA A 102 -7.49 -9.44 -1.46
CA ALA A 102 -6.46 -8.59 -0.88
C ALA A 102 -7.00 -7.18 -0.57
N VAL A 103 -7.87 -6.62 -1.40
CA VAL A 103 -8.57 -5.35 -1.11
C VAL A 103 -9.44 -5.47 0.13
N ALA A 104 -10.25 -6.52 0.24
CA ALA A 104 -11.09 -6.75 1.41
C ALA A 104 -10.26 -6.83 2.71
N ASP A 105 -9.16 -7.58 2.70
CA ASP A 105 -8.26 -7.71 3.86
C ASP A 105 -7.62 -6.36 4.26
N ILE A 106 -7.16 -5.57 3.28
CA ILE A 106 -6.53 -4.26 3.52
C ILE A 106 -7.58 -3.25 4.03
N THR A 107 -8.72 -3.16 3.38
CA THR A 107 -9.79 -2.21 3.77
C THR A 107 -10.35 -2.55 5.15
N ASP A 108 -10.48 -3.83 5.50
CA ASP A 108 -10.95 -4.25 6.82
C ASP A 108 -10.00 -3.81 7.94
N VAL A 109 -8.69 -4.01 7.79
CA VAL A 109 -7.74 -3.54 8.81
C VAL A 109 -7.71 -2.02 8.92
N LEU A 110 -7.87 -1.30 7.81
CA LEU A 110 -7.91 0.15 7.81
C LEU A 110 -9.18 0.70 8.46
N GLN A 111 -10.34 0.07 8.28
CA GLN A 111 -11.56 0.54 8.94
C GLN A 111 -11.63 0.17 10.44
N THR A 112 -10.94 -0.88 10.88
CA THR A 112 -11.07 -1.42 12.24
C THR A 112 -9.92 -1.06 13.18
N HIS A 113 -8.68 -0.91 12.68
CA HIS A 113 -7.49 -0.78 13.53
C HIS A 113 -6.56 0.39 13.15
N ASN A 114 -6.56 0.84 11.89
CA ASN A 114 -5.66 1.90 11.43
C ASN A 114 -6.37 3.25 11.21
N ASN A 115 -5.85 4.30 11.83
CA ASN A 115 -6.33 5.67 11.69
C ASN A 115 -5.18 6.63 11.33
N THR A 116 -4.21 6.14 10.55
CA THR A 116 -3.01 6.90 10.18
C THR A 116 -2.89 7.06 8.66
N ILE A 117 -3.33 6.06 7.90
CA ILE A 117 -3.36 6.15 6.44
C ILE A 117 -4.33 7.24 6.00
N LEU A 118 -3.82 8.17 5.21
CA LEU A 118 -4.55 9.25 4.55
C LEU A 118 -4.73 8.99 3.06
N GLY A 119 -3.79 8.28 2.42
CA GLY A 119 -3.86 7.92 1.01
C GLY A 119 -3.67 6.43 0.75
N LEU A 120 -4.63 5.84 0.03
CA LEU A 120 -4.59 4.44 -0.39
C LEU A 120 -4.70 4.34 -1.90
N THR A 121 -3.68 3.77 -2.53
CA THR A 121 -3.57 3.76 -3.99
C THR A 121 -3.33 2.37 -4.55
N PHE A 122 -4.27 1.89 -5.37
CA PHE A 122 -4.19 0.67 -6.16
C PHE A 122 -4.17 1.00 -7.66
N LEU A 123 -2.98 1.08 -8.25
CA LEU A 123 -2.85 1.40 -9.68
C LEU A 123 -2.54 0.15 -10.49
N HIS A 124 -3.15 0.02 -11.67
CA HIS A 124 -2.83 -1.03 -12.63
C HIS A 124 -2.92 -2.46 -12.03
N ASN A 125 -3.91 -2.70 -11.18
CA ASN A 125 -4.24 -4.02 -10.65
C ASN A 125 -5.55 -4.51 -11.29
N PRO A 126 -5.51 -5.18 -12.45
CA PRO A 126 -6.73 -5.54 -13.19
C PRO A 126 -7.57 -6.62 -12.51
N ARG A 127 -7.07 -7.27 -11.46
CA ARG A 127 -7.80 -8.25 -10.66
C ARG A 127 -8.66 -7.64 -9.54
N ILE A 128 -8.57 -6.33 -9.35
CA ILE A 128 -9.54 -5.57 -8.56
C ILE A 128 -10.76 -5.32 -9.45
N THR A 129 -11.88 -5.93 -9.11
CA THR A 129 -13.14 -5.87 -9.87
C THR A 129 -14.20 -5.13 -9.07
N SER A 130 -15.43 -5.06 -9.60
CA SER A 130 -16.56 -4.43 -8.90
C SER A 130 -16.93 -5.10 -7.56
N ILE A 131 -16.42 -6.30 -7.26
CA ILE A 131 -16.55 -6.91 -5.92
C ILE A 131 -15.93 -6.00 -4.85
N SER A 132 -14.76 -5.40 -5.15
CA SER A 132 -14.06 -4.49 -4.24
C SER A 132 -14.82 -3.18 -3.95
N ALA A 133 -15.82 -2.82 -4.77
CA ALA A 133 -16.55 -1.56 -4.60
C ALA A 133 -17.27 -1.48 -3.24
N GLN A 134 -17.77 -2.61 -2.73
CA GLN A 134 -18.37 -2.68 -1.40
C GLN A 134 -17.33 -2.42 -0.32
N SER A 135 -16.17 -3.09 -0.37
CA SER A 135 -15.07 -2.89 0.57
C SER A 135 -14.56 -1.45 0.61
N PHE A 136 -14.42 -0.81 -0.55
CA PHE A 136 -14.06 0.62 -0.61
C PHE A 136 -15.14 1.52 -0.02
N SER A 137 -16.41 1.24 -0.30
CA SER A 137 -17.53 2.04 0.23
C SER A 137 -17.61 1.95 1.75
N GLU A 138 -17.42 0.75 2.32
CA GLU A 138 -17.38 0.57 3.77
C GLU A 138 -16.18 1.26 4.42
N LEU A 139 -15.00 1.16 3.79
CA LEU A 139 -13.82 1.88 4.25
C LEU A 139 -14.08 3.37 4.31
N ILE A 140 -14.63 3.95 3.24
CA ILE A 140 -14.97 5.38 3.16
C ILE A 140 -15.94 5.78 4.28
N ILE A 141 -16.99 5.01 4.52
CA ILE A 141 -18.01 5.32 5.53
C ILE A 141 -17.45 5.23 6.97
N LYS A 142 -16.58 4.26 7.25
CA LYS A 142 -16.12 3.94 8.61
C LYS A 142 -14.78 4.57 8.98
N ASN A 143 -13.89 4.80 8.02
CA ASN A 143 -12.57 5.37 8.24
C ASN A 143 -12.60 6.88 7.96
N PHE A 144 -12.41 7.67 9.01
CA PHE A 144 -12.46 9.13 8.95
C PHE A 144 -11.10 9.79 8.66
N THR A 145 -10.05 9.02 8.39
CA THR A 145 -8.70 9.56 8.12
C THR A 145 -8.35 9.52 6.65
N LEU A 146 -8.91 8.57 5.90
CA LEU A 146 -8.65 8.43 4.47
C LEU A 146 -9.20 9.63 3.68
N ASN A 147 -8.30 10.38 3.04
CA ASN A 147 -8.61 11.54 2.22
C ASN A 147 -8.47 11.26 0.72
N GLU A 148 -7.67 10.24 0.35
CA GLU A 148 -7.42 9.88 -1.04
C GLU A 148 -7.54 8.37 -1.28
N LEU A 149 -8.36 8.01 -2.27
CA LEU A 149 -8.47 6.65 -2.81
C LEU A 149 -8.26 6.68 -4.33
N GLN A 150 -7.23 5.99 -4.82
CA GLN A 150 -6.91 5.88 -6.26
C GLN A 150 -7.03 4.43 -6.73
N VAL A 151 -7.90 4.16 -7.70
CA VAL A 151 -8.14 2.80 -8.24
C VAL A 151 -7.98 2.73 -9.77
N ARG A 152 -7.17 3.63 -10.35
CA ARG A 152 -7.01 3.71 -11.81
C ARG A 152 -6.31 2.46 -12.37
N GLY A 153 -6.83 1.94 -13.49
CA GLY A 153 -6.27 0.75 -14.13
C GLY A 153 -6.67 -0.56 -13.43
N THR A 154 -7.77 -0.53 -12.68
CA THR A 154 -8.48 -1.71 -12.17
C THR A 154 -9.62 -2.10 -13.13
N SER A 155 -10.30 -3.21 -12.86
CA SER A 155 -11.46 -3.69 -13.62
C SER A 155 -12.78 -3.37 -12.93
N ILE A 156 -12.82 -2.32 -12.10
CA ILE A 156 -14.07 -1.84 -11.48
C ILE A 156 -14.93 -1.21 -12.58
N SER A 157 -16.16 -1.70 -12.74
CA SER A 157 -17.12 -1.16 -13.70
C SER A 157 -17.62 0.22 -13.30
N SER A 158 -18.29 0.92 -14.23
CA SER A 158 -18.97 2.19 -13.93
C SER A 158 -19.93 2.08 -12.74
N ASP A 159 -20.65 0.96 -12.63
CA ASP A 159 -21.59 0.72 -11.53
C ASP A 159 -20.87 0.55 -10.19
N GLY A 160 -19.71 -0.14 -10.20
CA GLY A 160 -18.85 -0.24 -9.03
C GLY A 160 -18.30 1.12 -8.59
N ILE A 161 -17.87 1.96 -9.54
CA ILE A 161 -17.44 3.33 -9.25
C ILE A 161 -18.61 4.17 -8.71
N LEU A 162 -19.82 4.02 -9.27
CA LEU A 162 -21.01 4.72 -8.78
C LEU A 162 -21.31 4.36 -7.32
N LEU A 163 -21.19 3.08 -6.95
CA LEU A 163 -21.35 2.62 -5.56
C LEU A 163 -20.35 3.31 -4.62
N ILE A 164 -19.07 3.36 -5.02
CA ILE A 164 -18.02 4.05 -4.24
C ILE A 164 -18.36 5.55 -4.10
N LEU A 165 -18.78 6.22 -5.17
CA LEU A 165 -19.14 7.64 -5.13
C LEU A 165 -20.36 7.92 -4.26
N GLN A 166 -21.35 7.02 -4.23
CA GLN A 166 -22.52 7.15 -3.35
C GLN A 166 -22.11 7.17 -1.88
N SER A 167 -21.11 6.38 -1.49
CA SER A 167 -20.60 6.35 -0.11
C SER A 167 -20.04 7.70 0.35
N LEU A 168 -19.41 8.47 -0.54
CA LEU A 168 -18.91 9.83 -0.24
C LEU A 168 -20.05 10.80 0.10
N THR A 169 -21.22 10.64 -0.51
CA THR A 169 -22.37 11.51 -0.25
C THR A 169 -23.03 11.27 1.10
N ILE A 170 -22.78 10.11 1.71
CA ILE A 170 -23.28 9.77 3.06
C ILE A 170 -22.53 10.58 4.11
N ILE A 171 -21.21 10.70 3.96
CA ILE A 171 -20.35 11.43 4.91
C ILE A 171 -20.68 12.92 4.95
N ILE A 172 -21.07 13.52 3.81
CA ILE A 172 -21.43 14.95 3.73
C ILE A 172 -22.77 15.26 4.45
N LYS A 173 -23.60 14.25 4.74
CA LYS A 173 -24.93 14.42 5.33
C LYS A 173 -24.97 14.34 6.86
N ILE A 174 -23.83 14.14 7.52
CA ILE A 174 -23.70 14.09 8.99
C ILE A 174 -23.00 15.37 9.45
#